data_AF-A0A7W4HX77-F1
#
_entry.id   AF-A0A7W4HX77-F1
#
_cell.length_a   1.000
_cell.length_b   1.000
_cell.length_c   1.000
_cell.angle_alpha   90.00
_cell.angle_beta   90.00
_cell.angle_gamma   90.00
#
_symmetry.space_group_name_H-M   'P 1'
#
loop_
_entity.id
_entity.type
_entity.pdbx_description
1 polymer ?
#
loop_
_entity_poly.entity_id
_entity_poly.type
_entity_poly.pdbx_seq_one_letter_code
_entity_poly.pdbx_strand_id
1 'polypeptide(L)'
;MEIKIHTIDDRKIAEIISDDIVLQTVEDAVDLIGNMSYQGFDKLIIHEENMISDFFELKNKIAGNILQKFSQYSMPLAIIGDFGKYESKSLNDFIFESNKGK
;
A
#
# COMPACT_ATOMS: atom_id res chain seq x y z
N MET A 1 5.55 -14.81 -3.22
CA MET A 1 5.72 -13.38 -3.54
C MET A 1 6.58 -13.23 -4.78
N GLU A 2 6.01 -12.65 -5.83
CA GLU A 2 6.68 -12.22 -7.06
C GLU A 2 6.59 -10.69 -7.16
N ILE A 3 7.59 -10.05 -7.79
CA ILE A 3 7.59 -8.61 -8.05
C ILE A 3 7.49 -8.40 -9.55
N LYS A 4 6.36 -7.85 -9.99
CA LYS A 4 6.17 -7.43 -11.37
C LYS A 4 6.60 -5.98 -11.54
N ILE A 5 7.38 -5.72 -12.57
CA ILE A 5 8.01 -4.41 -12.81
C ILE A 5 7.18 -3.64 -13.84
N HIS A 6 6.82 -2.41 -13.49
CA HIS A 6 6.31 -1.42 -14.43
C HIS A 6 7.26 -0.24 -14.54
N THR A 7 7.27 0.43 -15.69
CA THR A 7 8.07 1.63 -15.92
C THR A 7 7.21 2.70 -16.58
N ILE A 8 7.11 3.86 -15.93
CA ILE A 8 6.35 5.02 -16.41
C ILE A 8 7.21 6.25 -16.16
N ASP A 9 7.45 7.05 -17.22
CA ASP A 9 8.26 8.27 -17.15
C ASP A 9 9.60 8.08 -16.42
N ASP A 10 10.33 7.02 -16.80
CA ASP A 10 11.60 6.57 -16.21
C ASP A 10 11.55 6.17 -14.72
N ARG A 11 10.36 6.11 -14.12
CA ARG A 11 10.17 5.61 -12.74
C ARG A 11 9.82 4.14 -12.72
N LYS A 12 10.50 3.38 -11.86
CA LYS A 12 10.23 1.96 -11.64
C LYS A 12 9.16 1.79 -10.57
N ILE A 13 8.16 0.98 -10.87
CA ILE A 13 7.05 0.67 -9.97
C ILE A 13 7.08 -0.83 -9.73
N ALA A 14 7.14 -1.23 -8.46
CA ALA A 14 7.00 -2.61 -8.05
C ALA A 14 5.52 -2.92 -7.83
N GLU A 15 4.99 -3.92 -8.52
CA GLU A 15 3.70 -4.53 -8.20
C GLU A 15 3.97 -5.85 -7.47
N ILE A 16 3.48 -5.97 -6.24
CA ILE A 16 3.60 -7.18 -5.44
C ILE A 16 2.49 -8.15 -5.83
N ILE A 17 2.87 -9.32 -6.33
CA ILE A 17 1.96 -10.42 -6.65
C ILE A 17 2.16 -11.52 -5.60
N SER A 18 1.13 -11.82 -4.83
CA SER A 18 1.18 -12.78 -3.73
C SER A 18 -0.19 -13.40 -3.50
N ASP A 19 -0.23 -14.65 -3.05
CA ASP A 19 -1.44 -15.29 -2.51
C ASP A 19 -1.55 -15.08 -0.99
N ASP A 20 -0.49 -14.57 -0.36
CA ASP A 20 -0.38 -14.35 1.08
C ASP A 20 -0.51 -12.87 1.46
N ILE A 21 -0.84 -12.62 2.71
CA ILE A 21 -0.77 -11.27 3.31
C ILE A 21 0.69 -10.86 3.46
N VAL A 22 1.08 -9.78 2.76
CA VAL A 22 2.43 -9.22 2.80
C VAL A 22 2.57 -8.01 3.72
N LEU A 23 1.45 -7.40 4.13
CA LEU A 23 1.43 -6.21 4.97
C LEU A 23 0.49 -6.39 6.16
N GLN A 24 1.03 -6.84 7.30
CA GLN A 24 0.28 -7.03 8.54
C GLN A 24 0.63 -5.98 9.58
N THR A 25 1.88 -5.57 9.61
CA THR A 25 2.46 -4.74 10.67
C THR A 25 3.18 -3.51 10.10
N VAL A 26 3.60 -2.63 11.00
CA VAL A 26 4.43 -1.47 10.65
C VAL A 26 5.83 -1.93 10.25
N GLU A 27 6.33 -2.99 10.88
CA GLU A 27 7.61 -3.62 10.59
C GLU A 27 7.63 -4.18 9.16
N ASP A 28 6.59 -4.91 8.75
CA ASP A 28 6.46 -5.40 7.37
C ASP A 28 6.51 -4.24 6.35
N ALA A 29 5.87 -3.11 6.67
CA ALA A 29 5.90 -1.93 5.81
C ALA A 29 7.32 -1.38 5.64
N VAL A 30 8.08 -1.28 6.75
CA VAL A 30 9.46 -0.77 6.72
C VAL A 30 10.37 -1.73 5.96
N ASP A 31 10.24 -3.03 6.19
CA ASP A 31 11.03 -4.06 5.51
C ASP A 31 10.76 -4.07 4.00
N LEU A 32 9.48 -3.97 3.60
CA LEU A 32 9.08 -3.92 2.21
C LEU A 32 9.61 -2.64 1.52
N ILE A 33 9.45 -1.47 2.14
CA ILE A 33 9.99 -0.20 1.62
C ILE A 33 11.50 -0.28 1.45
N GLY A 34 12.22 -0.81 2.45
CA GLY A 34 13.67 -0.94 2.42
C GLY A 34 14.13 -1.84 1.27
N ASN A 35 13.48 -2.99 1.11
CA ASN A 35 13.77 -3.93 0.05
C ASN A 35 13.52 -3.32 -1.35
N MET A 36 12.37 -2.67 -1.54
CA MET A 36 12.02 -2.07 -2.84
C MET A 36 12.93 -0.90 -3.18
N SER A 37 13.25 -0.06 -2.20
CA SER A 37 14.20 1.05 -2.36
C SER A 37 15.59 0.54 -2.73
N TYR A 38 16.07 -0.53 -2.08
CA TYR A 38 17.37 -1.13 -2.39
C TYR A 38 17.45 -1.67 -3.82
N GLN A 39 16.35 -2.24 -4.33
CA GLN A 39 16.24 -2.70 -5.71
C GLN A 39 16.04 -1.55 -6.73
N GLY A 40 15.90 -0.30 -6.26
CA GLY A 40 15.76 0.88 -7.11
C GLY A 40 14.35 1.11 -7.64
N PHE A 41 13.31 0.67 -6.92
CA PHE A 41 11.93 1.03 -7.21
C PHE A 41 11.55 2.36 -6.56
N ASP A 42 10.79 3.17 -7.29
CA ASP A 42 10.33 4.49 -6.85
C ASP A 42 8.94 4.45 -6.21
N LYS A 43 8.12 3.46 -6.57
CA LYS A 43 6.73 3.33 -6.14
C LYS A 43 6.34 1.87 -5.93
N LEU A 44 5.28 1.66 -5.16
CA LEU A 44 4.76 0.34 -4.84
C LEU A 44 3.27 0.22 -5.15
N ILE A 45 2.86 -0.92 -5.70
CA ILE A 45 1.48 -1.36 -5.85
C ILE A 45 1.32 -2.63 -5.01
N ILE A 46 0.33 -2.62 -4.12
CA ILE A 46 -0.07 -3.79 -3.32
C ILE A 46 -1.55 -4.05 -3.58
N HIS A 47 -1.92 -5.32 -3.71
CA HIS A 47 -3.33 -5.71 -3.80
C HIS A 47 -3.96 -5.71 -2.41
N GLU A 48 -5.18 -5.22 -2.33
CA GLU A 48 -5.98 -5.13 -1.11
C GLU A 48 -6.03 -6.48 -0.35
N GLU A 49 -6.13 -7.59 -1.08
CA GLU A 49 -6.15 -8.95 -0.53
C GLU A 49 -4.82 -9.39 0.10
N ASN A 50 -3.71 -8.69 -0.19
CA ASN A 50 -2.41 -8.95 0.41
C ASN A 50 -2.15 -8.07 1.65
N MET A 51 -3.16 -7.35 2.13
CA MET A 51 -3.09 -6.51 3.32
C MET A 51 -3.99 -7.08 4.41
N ILE A 52 -3.59 -6.95 5.67
CA ILE A 52 -4.45 -7.37 6.78
C ILE A 52 -5.78 -6.61 6.72
N SER A 53 -6.90 -7.33 6.91
CA SER A 53 -8.25 -6.73 6.86
C SER A 53 -8.41 -5.54 7.81
N ASP A 54 -7.71 -5.60 8.94
CA ASP A 54 -7.68 -4.55 9.96
C ASP A 54 -7.15 -3.21 9.44
N PHE A 55 -6.34 -3.21 8.37
CA PHE A 55 -5.94 -1.98 7.70
C PHE A 55 -7.16 -1.14 7.27
N PHE A 56 -8.22 -1.79 6.79
CA PHE A 56 -9.41 -1.12 6.26
C PHE A 56 -10.38 -0.67 7.36
N GLU A 57 -10.14 -1.04 8.62
CA GLU A 57 -10.87 -0.57 9.79
C GLU A 57 -10.19 0.66 10.41
N LEU A 58 -10.40 1.83 9.79
CA LEU A 58 -9.65 3.05 10.11
C LEU A 58 -9.67 3.47 11.59
N LYS A 59 -10.68 3.06 12.38
CA LYS A 59 -10.76 3.41 13.81
C LYS A 59 -9.67 2.77 14.68
N ASN A 60 -9.04 1.69 14.22
CA ASN A 60 -7.98 0.99 14.95
C ASN A 60 -6.58 1.62 14.76
N LYS A 61 -6.46 2.64 13.90
CA LYS A 61 -5.23 3.39 13.58
C LYS A 61 -4.13 2.59 12.86
N ILE A 62 -4.38 1.34 12.47
CA ILE A 62 -3.40 0.50 11.75
C ILE A 62 -3.03 1.12 10.39
N ALA A 63 -4.03 1.53 9.60
CA ALA A 63 -3.79 2.22 8.33
C ALA A 63 -2.91 3.46 8.50
N GLY A 64 -3.22 4.31 9.47
CA GLY A 64 -2.46 5.53 9.73
C GLY A 64 -0.99 5.24 10.07
N ASN A 65 -0.74 4.25 10.92
CA ASN A 65 0.62 3.87 11.32
C ASN A 65 1.44 3.32 10.15
N ILE A 66 0.84 2.49 9.29
CA ILE A 66 1.48 1.92 8.10
C ILE A 66 1.72 3.00 7.04
N LEU A 67 0.70 3.78 6.67
CA LEU A 67 0.81 4.84 5.67
C LEU A 67 1.80 5.93 6.06
N GLN A 68 1.93 6.20 7.37
CA GLN A 68 2.94 7.12 7.87
C GLN A 68 4.36 6.67 7.49
N LYS A 69 4.66 5.37 7.46
CA LYS A 69 5.97 4.86 7.00
C LYS A 69 6.20 5.15 5.53
N PHE A 70 5.24 4.84 4.67
CA PHE A 70 5.33 5.16 3.24
C PHE A 70 5.57 6.66 3.00
N SER A 71 4.92 7.54 3.77
CA SER A 71 5.18 8.97 3.73
C SER A 71 6.58 9.36 4.25
N GLN A 72 7.01 8.82 5.40
CA GLN A 72 8.32 9.11 6.01
C GLN A 72 9.49 8.76 5.09
N TYR A 73 9.39 7.63 4.39
CA TYR A 73 10.42 7.14 3.48
C TYR A 73 10.23 7.63 2.04
N SER A 74 9.25 8.49 1.78
CA SER A 74 8.96 9.02 0.45
C SER A 74 8.78 7.95 -0.63
N MET A 75 8.13 6.83 -0.27
CA MET A 75 7.77 5.75 -1.20
C MET A 75 6.25 5.77 -1.42
N PRO A 76 5.75 6.32 -2.54
CA PRO A 76 4.33 6.30 -2.86
C PRO A 76 3.79 4.88 -2.95
N LEU A 77 2.64 4.65 -2.31
CA LEU A 77 1.91 3.40 -2.31
C LEU A 77 0.57 3.56 -3.04
N ALA A 78 0.27 2.65 -3.95
CA ALA A 78 -1.06 2.43 -4.48
C ALA A 78 -1.61 1.09 -3.96
N ILE A 79 -2.86 1.11 -3.51
CA ILE A 79 -3.58 -0.09 -3.07
C ILE A 79 -4.70 -0.34 -4.08
N ILE A 80 -4.72 -1.53 -4.68
CA ILE A 80 -5.69 -1.88 -5.73
C ILE A 80 -6.52 -3.09 -5.31
N GLY A 81 -7.81 -3.09 -5.62
CA GLY A 81 -8.71 -4.20 -5.29
C GLY A 81 -10.17 -3.79 -5.25
N ASP A 82 -11.01 -4.71 -4.77
CA ASP A 82 -12.44 -4.46 -4.56
C ASP A 82 -12.69 -3.96 -3.14
N PHE A 83 -12.98 -2.66 -3.03
CA PHE A 83 -13.32 -2.02 -1.76
C PHE A 83 -14.82 -2.01 -1.47
N GLY A 84 -15.68 -2.44 -2.41
CA GLY A 84 -17.14 -2.42 -2.26
C GLY A 84 -17.65 -3.33 -1.13
N LYS A 85 -16.85 -4.33 -0.75
CA LYS A 85 -17.11 -5.22 0.40
C LYS A 85 -17.00 -4.54 1.76
N TYR A 86 -16.39 -3.36 1.84
CA TYR A 86 -16.25 -2.60 3.07
C TYR A 86 -17.40 -1.60 3.23
N GLU A 87 -18.38 -1.93 4.07
CA GLU A 87 -19.50 -1.04 4.39
C GLU A 87 -19.08 0.07 5.38
N SER A 88 -18.12 0.91 5.01
CA SER A 88 -17.56 1.95 5.88
C SER A 88 -17.52 3.31 5.18
N LYS A 89 -18.30 4.26 5.71
CA LYS A 89 -18.28 5.65 5.21
C LYS A 89 -16.90 6.29 5.36
N SER A 90 -16.24 6.10 6.50
CA SER A 90 -14.91 6.68 6.74
C SER A 90 -13.86 6.12 5.78
N LEU A 91 -13.94 4.83 5.44
CA LEU A 91 -13.05 4.24 4.44
C LEU A 91 -13.33 4.79 3.04
N ASN A 92 -14.60 4.91 2.65
CA ASN A 92 -14.98 5.50 1.37
C ASN A 92 -14.50 6.95 1.23
N ASP A 93 -14.71 7.76 2.28
CA ASP A 93 -14.22 9.13 2.33
C ASP A 93 -12.68 9.17 2.26
N PHE A 94 -11.99 8.27 2.97
CA PHE A 94 -10.53 8.14 2.92
C PHE A 94 -10.02 7.78 1.51
N ILE A 95 -10.63 6.79 0.84
CA ILE A 95 -10.27 6.40 -0.52
C ILE A 95 -10.50 7.55 -1.50
N PHE A 96 -11.65 8.23 -1.39
CA PHE A 96 -12.00 9.36 -2.24
C PHE A 96 -11.00 10.52 -2.09
N GLU A 97 -10.67 10.91 -0.86
CA GLU A 97 -9.68 11.97 -0.62
C GLU A 97 -8.26 11.54 -1.01
N SER A 98 -7.88 10.26 -0.81
CA SER A 98 -6.57 9.74 -1.24
C SER A 98 -6.41 9.82 -2.77
N ASN A 99 -7.47 9.52 -3.52
CA ASN A 99 -7.48 9.58 -4.98
C ASN A 99 -7.59 11.01 -5.55
N LYS A 100 -7.94 11.99 -4.72
CA LYS A 100 -7.93 13.41 -5.11
C LYS A 100 -6.55 14.06 -5.05
N GLY A 101 -5.54 13.35 -4.52
CA GLY A 101 -4.18 13.87 -4.41
C GLY A 101 -3.70 14.51 -5.72
N LYS A 102 -3.23 15.75 -5.63
CA LYS A 102 -2.54 16.47 -6.71
C LYS A 102 -1.10 15.97 -6.86
#